data_AF-A0AAV1DPX2-F1
#
_entry.id   AF-A0AAV1DPX2-F1
#
_cell.length_a   1.000
_cell.length_b   1.000
_cell.length_c   1.000
_cell.angle_alpha   90.00
_cell.angle_beta   90.00
_cell.angle_gamma   90.00
#
_symmetry.space_group_name_H-M   'P 1'
#
loop_
_entity.id
_entity.type
_entity.pdbx_description
1 polymer ?
#
loop_
_entity_poly.entity_id
_entity_poly.type
_entity_poly.pdbx_seq_one_letter_code
_entity_poly.pdbx_strand_id
1 'polypeptide(L)'
;MDTAQGNLMSPKRIPGFKNEPDHLLVLVHGIMASPSDWTYVESELKRRLGQRFLLYASSSNSYTKTFTGIDGAGKRLADEVLQIVRKTESLKKISFLTHSLGGLFARFAVAMLYSPNNAVDNAVETCTSSDTTSKTILFPMGGSIAGLEPVNFITLATPHLGVRGRKQLPFLLGVPFLEKIAAPLAPIFVGRTGSQLFLTDGKPEKPPLLLRMASDCEDGKFISALGAFKCRIIYANVSFDHMVGWRTSSIRRETELVKPPQRSLDGYKHVVDVEYCPPVSSEGPHFPPEAAKAKEAAQNAPNVQNTLEYHDIMEEEMIRGLQQLGWKKVDVSFHSAFWPFFAHNNIHVKNEWFHNAGAGVVAHVADSINQQEKQLDPPTYIAASL
;
A
#
# COMPACT_ATOMS: atom_id res chain seq x y z
N MET A 1 38.67 61.00 -31.07
CA MET A 1 38.50 60.28 -29.79
C MET A 1 37.42 59.25 -30.02
N ASP A 2 37.85 58.03 -30.32
CA ASP A 2 36.99 56.87 -30.58
C ASP A 2 36.40 56.36 -29.27
N THR A 3 35.08 56.23 -29.22
CA THR A 3 34.38 55.43 -28.20
C THR A 3 33.81 54.19 -28.84
N ALA A 4 34.57 53.10 -28.73
CA ALA A 4 34.15 51.76 -29.13
C ALA A 4 33.06 51.25 -28.17
N GLN A 5 31.89 50.93 -28.71
CA GLN A 5 30.83 50.17 -28.03
C GLN A 5 31.30 48.73 -27.81
N GLY A 6 31.55 48.38 -26.56
CA GLY A 6 31.75 46.99 -26.13
C GLY A 6 30.42 46.25 -26.11
N ASN A 7 30.20 45.39 -27.11
CA ASN A 7 29.15 44.37 -27.10
C ASN A 7 29.47 43.34 -26.00
N LEU A 8 28.77 43.42 -24.87
CA LEU A 8 28.80 42.38 -23.84
C LEU A 8 27.95 41.19 -24.33
N MET A 9 28.59 40.20 -24.94
CA MET A 9 27.96 38.94 -25.31
C MET A 9 27.50 38.23 -24.03
N SER A 10 26.18 38.07 -23.88
CA SER A 10 25.58 37.17 -22.89
C SER A 10 26.07 35.74 -23.12
N PRO A 11 26.38 34.96 -22.07
CA PRO A 11 26.81 33.57 -22.23
C PRO A 11 25.70 32.77 -22.93
N LYS A 12 26.05 32.06 -24.00
CA LYS A 12 25.19 31.08 -24.65
C LYS A 12 24.66 30.12 -23.59
N ARG A 13 23.34 30.08 -23.38
CA ARG A 13 22.66 29.01 -22.66
C ARG A 13 23.08 27.69 -23.30
N ILE A 14 23.77 26.85 -22.54
CA ILE A 14 23.88 25.43 -22.82
C ILE A 14 22.44 24.91 -22.93
N PRO A 15 22.06 24.14 -23.97
CA PRO A 15 20.73 23.57 -24.06
C PRO A 15 20.52 22.71 -22.82
N GLY A 16 19.63 23.14 -21.93
CA GLY A 16 19.38 22.45 -20.69
C GLY A 16 18.92 21.03 -20.98
N PHE A 17 19.61 20.04 -20.40
CA PHE A 17 18.99 18.75 -20.13
C PHE A 17 17.63 19.06 -19.49
N LYS A 18 16.54 18.69 -20.14
CA LYS A 18 15.24 18.72 -19.47
C LYS A 18 15.37 17.77 -18.28
N ASN A 19 15.30 18.32 -17.06
CA ASN A 19 15.17 17.53 -15.84
C ASN A 19 13.77 16.91 -15.84
N GLU A 20 13.56 15.92 -16.69
CA GLU A 20 12.33 15.13 -16.72
C GLU A 20 12.30 14.21 -15.50
N PRO A 21 11.12 13.96 -14.91
CA PRO A 21 11.00 13.07 -13.77
C PRO A 21 11.36 11.64 -14.17
N ASP A 22 12.17 10.97 -13.35
CA ASP A 22 12.56 9.56 -13.56
C ASP A 22 11.84 8.60 -12.60
N HIS A 23 11.03 9.12 -11.69
CA HIS A 23 10.34 8.33 -10.67
C HIS A 23 8.85 8.64 -10.64
N LEU A 24 8.02 7.66 -10.99
CA LEU A 24 6.58 7.73 -10.86
C LEU A 24 6.14 7.42 -9.42
N LEU A 25 5.44 8.35 -8.78
CA LEU A 25 4.75 8.11 -7.50
C LEU A 25 3.24 8.15 -7.72
N VAL A 26 2.63 6.97 -7.72
CA VAL A 26 1.18 6.78 -7.91
C VAL A 26 0.45 6.95 -6.59
N LEU A 27 -0.47 7.91 -6.50
CA LEU A 27 -1.34 8.13 -5.35
C LEU A 27 -2.69 7.47 -5.57
N VAL A 28 -3.10 6.55 -4.67
CA VAL A 28 -4.30 5.72 -4.86
C VAL A 28 -5.28 5.93 -3.71
N HIS A 29 -6.40 6.59 -4.01
CA HIS A 29 -7.41 6.97 -3.03
C HIS A 29 -8.26 5.78 -2.54
N GLY A 30 -8.92 5.98 -1.40
CA GLY A 30 -9.83 5.01 -0.80
C GLY A 30 -11.24 5.01 -1.39
N ILE A 31 -12.16 4.39 -0.66
CA ILE A 31 -13.57 4.25 -0.99
C ILE A 31 -14.31 5.60 -1.04
N MET A 32 -15.18 5.80 -2.05
CA MET A 32 -15.87 7.07 -2.34
C MET A 32 -14.98 8.32 -2.45
N ALA A 33 -13.68 8.15 -2.61
CA ALA A 33 -12.74 9.25 -2.78
C ALA A 33 -12.47 9.54 -4.27
N SER A 34 -11.65 10.55 -4.52
CA SER A 34 -11.20 11.00 -5.82
C SER A 34 -9.79 11.58 -5.73
N PRO A 35 -9.11 11.87 -6.86
CA PRO A 35 -7.80 12.52 -6.86
C PRO A 35 -7.70 13.78 -5.99
N SER A 36 -8.79 14.55 -5.87
CA SER A 36 -8.86 15.76 -5.03
C SER A 36 -8.52 15.53 -3.55
N ASP A 37 -8.73 14.32 -3.03
CA ASP A 37 -8.40 14.00 -1.63
C ASP A 37 -6.87 13.97 -1.38
N TRP A 38 -6.07 13.96 -2.45
CA TRP A 38 -4.61 14.03 -2.39
C TRP A 38 -4.04 15.44 -2.52
N THR A 39 -4.86 16.50 -2.67
CA THR A 39 -4.36 17.87 -2.96
C THR A 39 -3.30 18.36 -1.97
N TYR A 40 -3.52 18.17 -0.65
CA TYR A 40 -2.53 18.55 0.37
C TYR A 40 -1.25 17.72 0.23
N VAL A 41 -1.41 16.40 0.12
CA VAL A 41 -0.28 15.45 0.02
C VAL A 41 0.54 15.72 -1.24
N GLU A 42 -0.07 15.95 -2.39
CA GLU A 42 0.62 16.31 -3.62
C GLU A 42 1.42 17.61 -3.45
N SER A 43 0.84 18.61 -2.80
CA SER A 43 1.52 19.89 -2.56
C SER A 43 2.74 19.72 -1.66
N GLU A 44 2.59 18.96 -0.57
CA GLU A 44 3.68 18.71 0.38
C GLU A 44 4.77 17.80 -0.20
N LEU A 45 4.39 16.77 -0.96
CA LEU A 45 5.34 15.90 -1.66
C LEU A 45 6.09 16.66 -2.76
N LYS A 46 5.43 17.51 -3.56
CA LYS A 46 6.11 18.36 -4.55
C LYS A 46 7.14 19.26 -3.88
N ARG A 47 6.80 19.84 -2.73
CA ARG A 47 7.69 20.72 -1.97
C ARG A 47 8.92 19.98 -1.42
N ARG A 48 8.76 18.72 -0.99
CA ARG A 48 9.83 17.95 -0.30
C ARG A 48 10.64 17.03 -1.19
N LEU A 49 10.05 16.47 -2.25
CA LEU A 49 10.69 15.48 -3.13
C LEU A 49 11.35 16.12 -4.36
N GLY A 50 10.97 17.36 -4.70
CA GLY A 50 11.52 18.08 -5.85
C GLY A 50 10.99 17.59 -7.20
N GLN A 51 11.66 18.00 -8.30
CA GLN A 51 11.19 17.79 -9.67
C GLN A 51 11.45 16.39 -10.24
N ARG A 52 12.21 15.55 -9.52
CA ARG A 52 12.55 14.19 -9.96
C ARG A 52 11.35 13.25 -9.97
N PHE A 53 10.32 13.56 -9.19
CA PHE A 53 9.11 12.75 -9.08
C PHE A 53 8.00 13.23 -10.00
N LEU A 54 7.43 12.31 -10.78
CA LEU A 54 6.12 12.47 -11.39
C LEU A 54 5.07 12.01 -10.39
N LEU A 55 4.43 12.94 -9.69
CA LEU A 55 3.28 12.62 -8.84
C LEU A 55 2.04 12.43 -9.70
N TYR A 56 1.34 11.31 -9.50
CA TYR A 56 0.12 11.01 -10.23
C TYR A 56 -0.98 10.51 -9.30
N ALA A 57 -1.99 11.33 -9.06
CA ALA A 57 -3.19 10.93 -8.33
C ALA A 57 -4.17 10.18 -9.26
N SER A 58 -4.31 8.88 -9.04
CA SER A 58 -5.13 7.98 -9.84
C SER A 58 -6.60 8.37 -9.82
N SER A 59 -7.21 8.46 -11.00
CA SER A 59 -8.63 8.80 -11.18
C SER A 59 -9.49 7.58 -11.56
N SER A 60 -8.83 6.48 -11.94
CA SER A 60 -9.41 5.23 -12.46
C SER A 60 -10.58 4.67 -11.63
N ASN A 61 -10.58 4.92 -10.31
CA ASN A 61 -11.53 4.37 -9.36
C ASN A 61 -12.38 5.41 -8.64
N SER A 62 -12.48 6.65 -9.14
CA SER A 62 -13.21 7.74 -8.46
C SER A 62 -14.65 7.39 -8.09
N TYR A 63 -15.08 7.82 -6.90
CA TYR A 63 -16.45 7.73 -6.38
C TYR A 63 -17.02 6.30 -6.40
N THR A 64 -18.14 6.08 -7.09
CA THR A 64 -18.87 4.80 -7.09
C THR A 64 -18.11 3.67 -7.79
N LYS A 65 -17.09 3.98 -8.59
CA LYS A 65 -16.22 2.95 -9.19
C LYS A 65 -15.47 2.14 -8.13
N THR A 66 -15.30 2.67 -6.92
CA THR A 66 -14.71 1.93 -5.78
C THR A 66 -15.52 0.71 -5.33
N PHE A 67 -16.80 0.59 -5.73
CA PHE A 67 -17.69 -0.51 -5.32
C PHE A 67 -17.68 -1.72 -6.27
N THR A 68 -16.98 -1.66 -7.40
CA THR A 68 -17.03 -2.71 -8.45
C THR A 68 -16.11 -3.91 -8.20
N GLY A 69 -15.61 -4.08 -6.97
CA GLY A 69 -14.63 -5.10 -6.61
C GLY A 69 -13.18 -4.59 -6.64
N ILE A 70 -12.38 -5.07 -5.70
CA ILE A 70 -10.94 -4.82 -5.55
C ILE A 70 -10.17 -5.28 -6.79
N ASP A 71 -10.52 -6.43 -7.33
CA ASP A 71 -9.92 -6.98 -8.55
C ASP A 71 -10.26 -6.12 -9.78
N GLY A 72 -11.51 -5.70 -9.93
CA GLY A 72 -11.93 -4.80 -11.01
C GLY A 72 -11.26 -3.42 -10.91
N ALA A 73 -11.14 -2.88 -9.69
CA ALA A 73 -10.46 -1.62 -9.43
C ALA A 73 -8.94 -1.71 -9.64
N GLY A 74 -8.33 -2.83 -9.26
CA GLY A 74 -6.92 -3.11 -9.49
C GLY A 74 -6.57 -3.21 -10.97
N LYS A 75 -7.41 -3.87 -11.78
CA LYS A 75 -7.26 -3.93 -13.25
C LYS A 75 -7.24 -2.53 -13.87
N ARG A 76 -8.22 -1.69 -13.54
CA ARG A 76 -8.28 -0.31 -14.05
C ARG A 76 -7.08 0.53 -13.62
N LEU A 77 -6.62 0.37 -12.38
CA LEU A 77 -5.44 1.05 -11.89
C LEU A 77 -4.18 0.58 -12.64
N ALA A 78 -4.02 -0.72 -12.89
CA ALA A 78 -2.91 -1.26 -13.67
C ALA A 78 -2.90 -0.70 -15.10
N ASP A 79 -4.05 -0.65 -15.76
CA ASP A 79 -4.19 -0.06 -17.10
C ASP A 79 -3.81 1.42 -17.12
N GLU A 80 -4.28 2.21 -16.13
CA GLU A 80 -3.95 3.63 -16.00
C GLU A 80 -2.45 3.84 -15.77
N VAL A 81 -1.82 3.05 -14.89
CA VAL A 81 -0.37 3.09 -14.64
C VAL A 81 0.41 2.79 -15.93
N LEU A 82 0.04 1.73 -16.65
CA LEU A 82 0.72 1.36 -17.90
C LEU A 82 0.62 2.45 -18.96
N GLN A 83 -0.51 3.17 -19.04
CA GLN A 83 -0.66 4.31 -19.94
C GLN A 83 0.29 5.47 -19.58
N ILE A 84 0.52 5.74 -18.29
CA ILE A 84 1.43 6.80 -17.84
C ILE A 84 2.87 6.43 -18.16
N VAL A 85 3.26 5.19 -17.86
CA VAL A 85 4.62 4.69 -18.13
C VAL A 85 4.92 4.76 -19.62
N ARG A 86 4.00 4.32 -20.48
CA ARG A 86 4.16 4.40 -21.94
C ARG A 86 4.26 5.83 -22.48
N LYS A 87 3.66 6.81 -21.80
CA LYS A 87 3.68 8.23 -22.21
C LYS A 87 4.91 8.98 -21.71
N THR A 88 5.69 8.40 -20.79
CA THR A 88 6.78 9.10 -20.09
C THR A 88 8.03 8.24 -20.11
N GLU A 89 8.79 8.31 -21.21
CA GLU A 89 9.97 7.48 -21.46
C GLU A 89 11.12 7.69 -20.46
N SER A 90 11.15 8.83 -19.77
CA SER A 90 12.15 9.17 -18.76
C SER A 90 12.00 8.37 -17.46
N LEU A 91 10.84 7.74 -17.22
CA LEU A 91 10.58 6.97 -16.00
C LEU A 91 11.45 5.72 -15.92
N LYS A 92 12.07 5.52 -14.76
CA LYS A 92 12.89 4.36 -14.41
C LYS A 92 12.41 3.68 -13.13
N LYS A 93 11.83 4.44 -12.22
CA LYS A 93 11.40 3.99 -10.89
C LYS A 93 9.90 4.17 -10.70
N ILE A 94 9.30 3.31 -9.90
CA ILE A 94 7.89 3.40 -9.51
C ILE A 94 7.69 3.23 -8.01
N SER A 95 6.74 3.97 -7.46
CA SER A 95 6.30 3.86 -6.07
C SER A 95 4.81 4.09 -5.96
N PHE A 96 4.21 3.53 -4.92
CA PHE A 96 2.81 3.68 -4.60
C PHE A 96 2.65 4.27 -3.21
N LEU A 97 1.81 5.31 -3.09
CA LEU A 97 1.30 5.80 -1.82
C LEU A 97 -0.22 5.67 -1.84
N THR A 98 -0.76 4.91 -0.91
CA THR A 98 -2.17 4.53 -0.95
C THR A 98 -2.89 4.82 0.36
N HIS A 99 -4.19 5.09 0.28
CA HIS A 99 -5.03 5.30 1.45
C HIS A 99 -6.20 4.30 1.47
N SER A 100 -6.45 3.72 2.64
CA SER A 100 -7.62 2.89 2.90
C SER A 100 -7.75 1.77 1.85
N LEU A 101 -8.93 1.62 1.26
CA LEU A 101 -9.22 0.66 0.20
C LEU A 101 -8.26 0.75 -1.01
N GLY A 102 -7.68 1.93 -1.26
CA GLY A 102 -6.70 2.14 -2.33
C GLY A 102 -5.46 1.25 -2.22
N GLY A 103 -5.06 0.86 -1.00
CA GLY A 103 -3.94 -0.06 -0.79
C GLY A 103 -4.25 -1.48 -1.28
N LEU A 104 -5.51 -1.92 -1.17
CA LEU A 104 -5.95 -3.20 -1.73
C LEU A 104 -6.04 -3.13 -3.26
N PHE A 105 -6.51 -2.02 -3.82
CA PHE A 105 -6.49 -1.81 -5.28
C PHE A 105 -5.07 -1.86 -5.84
N ALA A 106 -4.13 -1.18 -5.18
CA ALA A 106 -2.72 -1.19 -5.57
C ALA A 106 -2.09 -2.57 -5.40
N ARG A 107 -2.37 -3.30 -4.31
CA ARG A 107 -1.88 -4.68 -4.12
C ARG A 107 -2.31 -5.59 -5.27
N PHE A 108 -3.52 -5.40 -5.80
CA PHE A 108 -3.97 -6.14 -6.98
C PHE A 108 -3.28 -5.66 -8.26
N ALA A 109 -3.19 -4.33 -8.45
CA ALA A 109 -2.59 -3.73 -9.64
C ALA A 109 -1.10 -4.08 -9.80
N VAL A 110 -0.32 -4.05 -8.71
CA VAL A 110 1.12 -4.37 -8.78
C VAL A 110 1.36 -5.82 -9.20
N ALA A 111 0.50 -6.75 -8.79
CA ALA A 111 0.58 -8.15 -9.24
C ALA A 111 0.32 -8.31 -10.74
N MET A 112 -0.58 -7.50 -11.31
CA MET A 112 -0.84 -7.48 -12.75
C MET A 112 0.28 -6.82 -13.56
N LEU A 113 0.95 -5.83 -12.96
CA LEU A 113 2.05 -5.10 -13.58
C LEU A 113 3.40 -5.82 -13.41
N TYR A 114 3.45 -6.88 -12.61
CA TYR A 114 4.68 -7.55 -12.23
C TYR A 114 5.25 -8.38 -13.37
N SER A 115 6.55 -8.22 -13.61
CA SER A 115 7.35 -9.09 -14.46
C SER A 115 8.55 -9.57 -13.68
N PRO A 116 8.75 -10.89 -13.52
CA PRO A 116 9.94 -11.42 -12.86
C PRO A 116 11.20 -11.04 -13.64
N ASN A 117 12.32 -10.84 -12.95
CA ASN A 117 13.59 -10.65 -13.64
C ASN A 117 14.03 -11.99 -14.27
N ASN A 118 14.15 -12.05 -15.60
CA ASN A 118 14.64 -13.23 -16.33
C ASN A 118 16.17 -13.44 -16.18
N ALA A 119 16.78 -13.01 -15.08
CA ALA A 119 18.23 -13.14 -14.85
C ALA A 119 18.66 -14.59 -14.47
N VAL A 120 17.90 -15.60 -14.88
CA VAL A 120 18.19 -17.04 -14.63
C VAL A 120 18.23 -17.83 -15.94
N ASP A 121 18.66 -17.21 -17.05
CA ASP A 121 18.93 -17.94 -18.31
C ASP A 121 20.43 -18.11 -18.62
N ASN A 122 21.35 -17.75 -17.70
CA ASN A 122 22.81 -17.92 -17.92
C ASN A 122 23.60 -18.43 -16.70
N ALA A 123 22.98 -19.21 -15.81
CA ALA A 123 23.74 -20.03 -14.85
C ALA A 123 23.60 -21.51 -15.24
N VAL A 124 24.34 -21.90 -16.26
CA VAL A 124 24.60 -23.30 -16.61
C VAL A 124 25.23 -24.00 -15.41
N GLU A 125 24.66 -25.15 -15.09
CA GLU A 125 25.16 -26.31 -14.33
C GLU A 125 26.54 -26.18 -13.65
N THR A 126 26.56 -26.36 -12.33
CA THR A 126 27.33 -27.35 -11.53
C THR A 126 27.12 -26.93 -10.06
N CYS A 127 26.50 -27.71 -9.18
CA CYS A 127 27.19 -28.71 -8.37
C CYS A 127 26.17 -29.66 -7.72
N THR A 128 26.34 -30.94 -8.02
CA THR A 128 25.92 -32.06 -7.17
C THR A 128 26.67 -32.00 -5.83
N SER A 129 25.95 -31.91 -4.72
CA SER A 129 26.35 -32.48 -3.42
C SER A 129 25.16 -32.47 -2.48
N SER A 130 24.84 -33.65 -1.98
CA SER A 130 23.89 -33.95 -0.92
C SER A 130 24.25 -33.21 0.37
N ASP A 131 23.32 -32.42 0.91
CA ASP A 131 23.10 -32.33 2.35
C ASP A 131 21.76 -31.68 2.70
N THR A 132 21.06 -32.35 3.62
CA THR A 132 19.71 -32.05 4.09
C THR A 132 19.73 -30.84 5.03
N THR A 133 19.55 -29.63 4.51
CA THR A 133 19.33 -28.43 5.34
C THR A 133 18.27 -27.51 4.73
N SER A 134 17.46 -26.92 5.60
CA SER A 134 16.25 -26.13 5.34
C SER A 134 16.23 -25.36 4.02
N LYS A 135 15.25 -25.67 3.16
CA LYS A 135 14.88 -24.83 2.01
C LYS A 135 14.41 -23.46 2.51
N THR A 136 15.36 -22.55 2.66
CA THR A 136 15.05 -21.12 2.76
C THR A 136 14.45 -20.75 1.40
N ILE A 137 13.14 -20.49 1.34
CA ILE A 137 12.50 -19.93 0.16
C ILE A 137 13.03 -18.50 0.03
N LEU A 138 14.16 -18.34 -0.63
CA LEU A 138 14.67 -17.05 -1.05
C LEU A 138 13.77 -16.62 -2.21
N PHE A 139 12.82 -15.73 -1.95
CA PHE A 139 12.08 -15.09 -3.03
C PHE A 139 13.11 -14.43 -3.96
N PRO A 140 13.02 -14.62 -5.29
CA PRO A 140 13.92 -13.94 -6.21
C PRO A 140 13.84 -12.45 -5.94
N MET A 141 14.92 -11.89 -5.39
CA MET A 141 15.09 -10.45 -5.18
C MET A 141 15.26 -9.82 -6.56
N GLY A 142 14.15 -9.65 -7.28
CA GLY A 142 14.21 -9.20 -8.65
C GLY A 142 12.88 -9.31 -9.40
N GLY A 143 12.43 -8.17 -9.90
CA GLY A 143 11.34 -8.03 -10.85
C GLY A 143 11.05 -6.56 -11.07
N SER A 144 10.28 -6.28 -12.11
CA SER A 144 9.83 -4.92 -12.43
C SER A 144 8.32 -4.80 -12.27
N ILE A 145 7.85 -3.58 -12.03
CA ILE A 145 6.44 -3.24 -12.01
C ILE A 145 6.20 -2.28 -13.19
N ALA A 146 5.43 -2.73 -14.18
CA ALA A 146 5.22 -2.02 -15.44
C ALA A 146 6.54 -1.70 -16.18
N GLY A 147 7.56 -2.57 -16.05
CA GLY A 147 8.90 -2.34 -16.62
C GLY A 147 9.77 -1.35 -15.85
N LEU A 148 9.29 -0.80 -14.73
CA LEU A 148 10.02 0.12 -13.87
C LEU A 148 10.55 -0.58 -12.61
N GLU A 149 11.63 -0.04 -12.05
CA GLU A 149 12.20 -0.46 -10.77
C GLU A 149 11.26 -0.10 -9.61
N PRO A 150 10.71 -1.07 -8.87
CA PRO A 150 9.82 -0.80 -7.74
C PRO A 150 10.60 -0.38 -6.50
N VAL A 151 10.34 0.84 -5.99
CA VAL A 151 11.05 1.38 -4.81
C VAL A 151 10.21 1.28 -3.54
N ASN A 152 9.11 2.04 -3.46
CA ASN A 152 8.27 2.11 -2.26
C ASN A 152 6.85 1.61 -2.51
N PHE A 153 6.35 0.75 -1.62
CA PHE A 153 4.93 0.43 -1.48
C PHE A 153 4.44 0.89 -0.11
N ILE A 154 3.73 2.02 -0.08
CA ILE A 154 3.31 2.69 1.15
C ILE A 154 1.79 2.67 1.27
N THR A 155 1.28 2.24 2.42
CA THR A 155 -0.15 2.21 2.71
C THR A 155 -0.50 2.99 3.96
N LEU A 156 -1.59 3.76 3.92
CA LEU A 156 -2.11 4.55 5.02
C LEU A 156 -3.50 4.03 5.39
N ALA A 157 -3.64 3.46 6.60
CA ALA A 157 -4.90 2.92 7.12
C ALA A 157 -5.61 1.93 6.17
N THR A 158 -4.86 1.06 5.49
CA THR A 158 -5.40 0.06 4.56
C THR A 158 -5.89 -1.19 5.29
N PRO A 159 -7.11 -1.71 5.04
CA PRO A 159 -7.61 -2.92 5.69
C PRO A 159 -7.02 -4.19 5.04
N HIS A 160 -5.72 -4.45 5.24
CA HIS A 160 -4.99 -5.54 4.55
C HIS A 160 -5.58 -6.93 4.76
N LEU A 161 -6.21 -7.15 5.93
CA LEU A 161 -6.83 -8.40 6.36
C LEU A 161 -8.36 -8.38 6.23
N GLY A 162 -8.92 -7.36 5.57
CA GLY A 162 -10.36 -7.12 5.52
C GLY A 162 -10.89 -6.39 6.76
N VAL A 163 -12.21 -6.43 6.94
CA VAL A 163 -12.93 -5.73 8.01
C VAL A 163 -13.87 -6.73 8.73
N ARG A 164 -13.87 -6.69 10.07
CA ARG A 164 -14.85 -7.40 10.88
C ARG A 164 -16.11 -6.55 11.06
N GLY A 165 -17.27 -7.11 10.78
CA GLY A 165 -18.55 -6.51 11.15
C GLY A 165 -18.73 -6.44 12.67
N ARG A 166 -19.30 -5.34 13.19
CA ARG A 166 -19.79 -5.28 14.57
C ARG A 166 -21.22 -5.83 14.63
N LYS A 167 -21.45 -6.72 15.60
CA LYS A 167 -22.75 -7.26 16.01
C LYS A 167 -23.93 -6.28 15.83
N GLN A 168 -24.72 -6.44 14.77
CA GLN A 168 -26.19 -6.34 14.72
C GLN A 168 -26.65 -6.36 13.24
N LEU A 169 -27.63 -7.22 12.95
CA LEU A 169 -28.32 -7.48 11.66
C LEU A 169 -27.65 -8.48 10.69
N PRO A 170 -28.25 -9.67 10.45
CA PRO A 170 -27.73 -10.72 9.57
C PRO A 170 -27.75 -10.39 8.06
N PHE A 171 -28.07 -9.15 7.67
CA PHE A 171 -28.12 -8.71 6.27
C PHE A 171 -27.35 -7.42 5.97
N LEU A 172 -26.76 -6.74 6.96
CA LEU A 172 -26.12 -5.42 6.78
C LEU A 172 -24.67 -5.34 7.31
N LEU A 173 -24.02 -6.48 7.56
CA LEU A 173 -22.57 -6.62 7.78
C LEU A 173 -21.93 -5.72 8.87
N GLY A 174 -22.70 -4.95 9.65
CA GLY A 174 -22.30 -4.35 10.91
C GLY A 174 -21.15 -3.34 10.85
N VAL A 175 -20.91 -2.67 9.72
CA VAL A 175 -19.79 -1.72 9.57
C VAL A 175 -20.31 -0.29 9.52
N PRO A 176 -19.99 0.54 10.54
CA PRO A 176 -20.43 1.93 10.61
C PRO A 176 -20.08 2.77 9.37
N PHE A 177 -19.00 2.40 8.67
CA PHE A 177 -18.56 3.04 7.44
C PHE A 177 -19.52 2.82 6.26
N LEU A 178 -20.07 1.60 6.09
CA LEU A 178 -21.05 1.32 5.04
C LEU A 178 -22.46 1.76 5.46
N GLU A 179 -22.78 1.65 6.75
CA GLU A 179 -24.07 2.06 7.31
C GLU A 179 -24.31 3.58 7.22
N LYS A 180 -23.29 4.43 7.44
CA LYS A 180 -23.43 5.89 7.31
C LYS A 180 -23.69 6.37 5.88
N ILE A 181 -23.46 5.52 4.89
CA ILE A 181 -23.63 5.85 3.48
C ILE A 181 -24.96 5.25 2.95
N ALA A 182 -25.64 4.42 3.76
CA ALA A 182 -26.80 3.63 3.36
C ALA A 182 -28.14 4.27 3.79
N ALA A 183 -28.79 4.96 2.84
CA ALA A 183 -30.26 5.04 2.84
C ALA A 183 -30.87 4.88 1.42
N PRO A 184 -30.25 5.35 0.32
CA PRO A 184 -30.79 5.11 -1.02
C PRO A 184 -29.99 4.13 -1.92
N LEU A 185 -28.76 3.72 -1.56
CA LEU A 185 -27.87 2.96 -2.46
C LEU A 185 -27.42 1.58 -1.89
N ALA A 186 -28.15 1.03 -0.91
CA ALA A 186 -27.81 -0.23 -0.22
C ALA A 186 -27.46 -1.43 -1.14
N PRO A 187 -28.15 -1.69 -2.28
CA PRO A 187 -27.78 -2.78 -3.20
C PRO A 187 -26.42 -2.58 -3.89
N ILE A 188 -25.97 -1.33 -4.01
CA ILE A 188 -24.66 -0.96 -4.59
C ILE A 188 -23.56 -1.08 -3.53
N PHE A 189 -23.88 -0.84 -2.25
CA PHE A 189 -22.95 -0.96 -1.12
C PHE A 189 -22.72 -2.40 -0.66
N VAL A 190 -23.72 -3.28 -0.83
CA VAL A 190 -23.54 -4.75 -0.86
C VAL A 190 -22.91 -5.16 -2.22
N GLY A 191 -21.99 -4.33 -2.72
CA GLY A 191 -21.26 -4.56 -3.95
C GLY A 191 -20.15 -5.58 -3.76
N ARG A 192 -19.53 -5.97 -4.87
CA ARG A 192 -18.42 -6.93 -4.91
C ARG A 192 -17.27 -6.54 -3.98
N THR A 193 -16.95 -5.26 -3.85
CA THR A 193 -15.93 -4.75 -2.92
C THR A 193 -16.26 -5.07 -1.46
N GLY A 194 -17.52 -4.86 -1.05
CA GLY A 194 -17.97 -5.18 0.30
C GLY A 194 -17.79 -6.66 0.58
N SER A 195 -18.31 -7.52 -0.31
CA SER A 195 -18.17 -8.97 -0.16
C SER A 195 -16.71 -9.43 -0.01
N GLN A 196 -15.79 -8.81 -0.76
CA GLN A 196 -14.35 -9.09 -0.65
C GLN A 196 -13.74 -8.58 0.68
N LEU A 197 -14.13 -7.40 1.16
CA LEU A 197 -13.66 -6.86 2.44
C LEU A 197 -14.12 -7.69 3.64
N PHE A 198 -15.31 -8.27 3.57
CA PHE A 198 -15.86 -9.16 4.59
C PHE A 198 -15.50 -10.63 4.41
N LEU A 199 -14.70 -10.97 3.40
CA LEU A 199 -14.29 -12.35 3.11
C LEU A 199 -15.47 -13.28 2.76
N THR A 200 -16.61 -12.72 2.36
CA THR A 200 -17.81 -13.47 1.98
C THR A 200 -17.82 -13.87 0.51
N ASP A 201 -16.85 -13.41 -0.28
CA ASP A 201 -16.74 -13.66 -1.72
C ASP A 201 -16.16 -15.03 -2.10
N GLY A 202 -15.59 -15.76 -1.13
CA GLY A 202 -15.04 -17.08 -1.38
C GLY A 202 -16.11 -18.14 -1.68
N LYS A 203 -15.69 -19.22 -2.34
CA LYS A 203 -16.44 -20.46 -2.60
C LYS A 203 -15.63 -21.67 -2.11
N PRO A 204 -16.22 -22.86 -1.97
CA PRO A 204 -15.49 -24.06 -1.52
C PRO A 204 -14.20 -24.33 -2.31
N GLU A 205 -14.24 -24.12 -3.62
CA GLU A 205 -13.14 -24.34 -4.56
C GLU A 205 -12.22 -23.12 -4.75
N LYS A 206 -12.62 -21.95 -4.24
CA LYS A 206 -11.93 -20.68 -4.50
C LYS A 206 -11.97 -19.78 -3.26
N PRO A 207 -10.88 -19.66 -2.50
CA PRO A 207 -10.88 -18.84 -1.29
C PRO A 207 -11.20 -17.36 -1.56
N PRO A 208 -11.57 -16.59 -0.52
CA PRO A 208 -11.80 -15.15 -0.63
C PRO A 208 -10.64 -14.42 -1.31
N LEU A 209 -10.94 -13.37 -2.07
CA LEU A 209 -9.92 -12.64 -2.82
C LEU A 209 -8.78 -12.13 -1.93
N LEU A 210 -9.07 -11.60 -0.74
CA LEU A 210 -8.03 -11.05 0.14
C LEU A 210 -7.03 -12.11 0.59
N LEU A 211 -7.49 -13.34 0.86
CA LEU A 211 -6.61 -14.47 1.17
C LEU A 211 -5.75 -14.84 -0.03
N ARG A 212 -6.34 -14.84 -1.23
CA ARG A 212 -5.62 -15.13 -2.48
C ARG A 212 -4.58 -14.08 -2.83
N MET A 213 -4.79 -12.83 -2.41
CA MET A 213 -3.81 -11.75 -2.54
C MET A 213 -2.70 -11.78 -1.47
N ALA A 214 -2.76 -12.73 -0.54
CA ALA A 214 -1.70 -12.99 0.44
C ALA A 214 -0.77 -14.15 0.01
N SER A 215 -0.96 -14.72 -1.19
CA SER A 215 -0.08 -15.70 -1.81
C SER A 215 0.13 -15.43 -3.30
N ASP A 216 1.12 -16.08 -3.89
CA ASP A 216 1.20 -16.21 -5.34
C ASP A 216 0.25 -17.32 -5.80
N CYS A 217 -0.67 -17.00 -6.71
CA CYS A 217 -1.66 -17.95 -7.22
C CYS A 217 -1.93 -17.74 -8.72
N GLU A 218 -2.91 -18.47 -9.25
CA GLU A 218 -3.34 -18.38 -10.65
C GLU A 218 -3.77 -16.96 -11.07
N ASP A 219 -4.32 -16.17 -10.15
CA ASP A 219 -4.80 -14.81 -10.43
C ASP A 219 -3.68 -13.78 -10.52
N GLY A 220 -2.51 -14.09 -9.95
CA GLY A 220 -1.41 -13.16 -9.87
C GLY A 220 -0.33 -13.58 -8.88
N LYS A 221 0.86 -13.03 -9.11
CA LYS A 221 2.03 -13.21 -8.23
C LYS A 221 2.06 -12.10 -7.18
N PHE A 222 1.08 -12.09 -6.27
CA PHE A 222 0.86 -10.97 -5.34
C PHE A 222 2.00 -10.79 -4.34
N ILE A 223 2.54 -11.87 -3.77
CA ILE A 223 3.64 -11.80 -2.81
C ILE A 223 4.95 -11.52 -3.54
N SER A 224 5.20 -12.13 -4.70
CA SER A 224 6.39 -11.79 -5.50
C SER A 224 6.38 -10.32 -5.94
N ALA A 225 5.24 -9.81 -6.39
CA ALA A 225 5.11 -8.41 -6.81
C ALA A 225 5.33 -7.41 -5.66
N LEU A 226 4.75 -7.68 -4.48
CA LEU A 226 5.03 -6.89 -3.28
C LEU A 226 6.50 -7.04 -2.84
N GLY A 227 7.06 -8.24 -2.97
CA GLY A 227 8.43 -8.58 -2.63
C GLY A 227 9.45 -7.80 -3.47
N ALA A 228 9.11 -7.48 -4.71
CA ALA A 228 9.97 -6.71 -5.62
C ALA A 228 10.25 -5.29 -5.11
N PHE A 229 9.33 -4.67 -4.38
CA PHE A 229 9.55 -3.33 -3.81
C PHE A 229 10.66 -3.38 -2.76
N LYS A 230 11.64 -2.47 -2.89
CA LYS A 230 12.75 -2.35 -1.94
C LYS A 230 12.29 -2.01 -0.52
N CYS A 231 11.29 -1.13 -0.42
CA CYS A 231 10.72 -0.70 0.85
C CYS A 231 9.20 -0.88 0.84
N ARG A 232 8.68 -1.52 1.90
CA ARG A 232 7.26 -1.66 2.17
C ARG A 232 6.95 -1.02 3.52
N ILE A 233 6.08 -0.01 3.52
CA ILE A 233 5.75 0.77 4.72
C ILE A 233 4.25 0.77 4.93
N ILE A 234 3.82 0.48 6.15
CA ILE A 234 2.41 0.59 6.56
C ILE A 234 2.29 1.64 7.66
N TYR A 235 1.33 2.55 7.51
CA TYR A 235 0.94 3.50 8.53
C TYR A 235 -0.43 3.10 9.06
N ALA A 236 -0.50 2.79 10.34
CA ALA A 236 -1.69 2.27 11.00
C ALA A 236 -2.13 3.19 12.13
N ASN A 237 -3.41 3.54 12.17
CA ASN A 237 -3.98 4.30 13.28
C ASN A 237 -4.17 3.37 14.48
N VAL A 238 -3.53 3.68 15.62
CA VAL A 238 -3.64 2.88 16.85
C VAL A 238 -4.96 3.11 17.58
N SER A 239 -5.63 4.23 17.31
CA SER A 239 -6.87 4.62 17.97
C SER A 239 -7.71 5.54 17.07
N PHE A 240 -9.01 5.62 17.37
CA PHE A 240 -9.99 6.52 16.75
C PHE A 240 -10.21 6.39 15.24
N ASP A 241 -9.65 5.36 14.60
CA ASP A 241 -10.04 4.94 13.26
C ASP A 241 -11.19 3.93 13.34
N HIS A 242 -12.40 4.43 13.12
CA HIS A 242 -13.62 3.61 13.14
C HIS A 242 -13.87 2.87 11.82
N MET A 243 -13.09 3.16 10.78
CA MET A 243 -13.24 2.53 9.46
C MET A 243 -12.31 1.33 9.33
N VAL A 244 -11.07 1.47 9.75
CA VAL A 244 -10.03 0.45 9.61
C VAL A 244 -9.32 0.26 10.94
N GLY A 245 -9.49 -0.91 11.53
CA GLY A 245 -8.88 -1.24 12.81
C GLY A 245 -7.35 -1.31 12.74
N TRP A 246 -6.70 -1.09 13.88
CA TRP A 246 -5.23 -1.14 14.01
C TRP A 246 -4.68 -2.48 13.51
N ARG A 247 -5.25 -3.60 14.01
CA ARG A 247 -4.83 -4.96 13.66
C ARG A 247 -4.70 -5.22 12.16
N THR A 248 -5.76 -4.88 11.40
CA THR A 248 -5.81 -5.09 9.95
C THR A 248 -4.91 -4.13 9.19
N SER A 249 -4.77 -2.88 9.64
CA SER A 249 -3.90 -1.90 8.98
C SER A 249 -2.41 -2.07 9.28
N SER A 250 -2.05 -2.69 10.41
CA SER A 250 -0.67 -3.00 10.78
C SER A 250 -0.22 -4.42 10.43
N ILE A 251 -1.08 -5.27 9.87
CA ILE A 251 -0.78 -6.70 9.60
C ILE A 251 -0.19 -7.35 10.87
N ARG A 252 -0.91 -7.20 11.98
CA ARG A 252 -0.52 -7.74 13.29
C ARG A 252 -1.62 -8.66 13.82
N ARG A 253 -1.29 -9.57 14.72
CA ARG A 253 -2.24 -10.31 15.55
C ARG A 253 -2.72 -9.44 16.70
N GLU A 254 -3.83 -9.82 17.33
CA GLU A 254 -4.31 -9.10 18.52
C GLU A 254 -3.28 -9.12 19.65
N THR A 255 -2.60 -10.25 19.84
CA THR A 255 -1.55 -10.45 20.85
C THR A 255 -0.29 -9.64 20.60
N GLU A 256 -0.09 -9.15 19.37
CA GLU A 256 1.04 -8.31 18.98
C GLU A 256 0.74 -6.80 19.15
N LEU A 257 -0.52 -6.44 19.42
CA LEU A 257 -0.90 -5.05 19.67
C LEU A 257 -0.50 -4.65 21.10
N VAL A 258 0.56 -3.87 21.21
CA VAL A 258 0.99 -3.28 22.48
C VAL A 258 0.08 -2.12 22.89
N LYS A 259 0.16 -1.67 24.14
CA LYS A 259 -0.50 -0.42 24.54
C LYS A 259 0.06 0.72 23.68
N PRO A 260 -0.80 1.58 23.09
CA PRO A 260 -0.35 2.69 22.27
C PRO A 260 0.70 3.54 23.02
N PRO A 261 1.89 3.76 22.44
CA PRO A 261 2.87 4.66 23.04
C PRO A 261 2.27 6.05 23.15
N GLN A 262 2.44 6.70 24.31
CA GLN A 262 2.01 8.08 24.51
C GLN A 262 3.06 9.10 24.02
N ARG A 263 4.27 8.63 23.67
CA ARG A 263 5.34 9.48 23.15
C ARG A 263 5.24 9.59 21.64
N SER A 264 5.41 10.81 21.15
CA SER A 264 5.60 11.08 19.73
C SER A 264 7.07 10.86 19.36
N LEU A 265 7.32 10.52 18.10
CA LEU A 265 8.65 10.58 17.51
C LEU A 265 9.07 12.05 17.36
N ASP A 266 10.33 12.35 17.68
CA ASP A 266 10.87 13.70 17.56
C ASP A 266 10.67 14.25 16.14
N GLY A 267 10.07 15.44 16.05
CA GLY A 267 9.72 16.08 14.78
C GLY A 267 8.37 15.66 14.16
N TYR A 268 7.72 14.61 14.67
CA TYR A 268 6.46 14.08 14.12
C TYR A 268 5.42 13.80 15.20
N LYS A 269 4.66 14.84 15.58
CA LYS A 269 3.70 14.83 16.70
C LYS A 269 2.75 13.61 16.78
N HIS A 270 2.31 13.04 15.66
CA HIS A 270 1.32 11.95 15.66
C HIS A 270 1.91 10.59 15.24
N VAL A 271 3.20 10.51 14.92
CA VAL A 271 3.89 9.22 14.73
C VAL A 271 4.38 8.78 16.10
N VAL A 272 3.91 7.64 16.60
CA VAL A 272 4.16 7.19 17.98
C VAL A 272 5.08 5.98 18.08
N ASP A 273 5.17 5.19 17.03
CA ASP A 273 6.14 4.09 16.92
C ASP A 273 6.55 3.86 15.47
N VAL A 274 7.80 3.41 15.29
CA VAL A 274 8.34 2.99 13.99
C VAL A 274 9.17 1.74 14.22
N GLU A 275 8.70 0.62 13.68
CA GLU A 275 9.30 -0.69 13.85
C GLU A 275 9.61 -1.29 12.46
N TYR A 276 10.79 -1.90 12.30
CA TYR A 276 11.04 -2.76 11.15
C TYR A 276 10.85 -4.22 11.55
N CYS A 277 9.85 -4.88 10.96
CA CYS A 277 9.60 -6.30 11.13
C CYS A 277 10.24 -7.07 9.96
N PRO A 278 11.22 -7.96 10.22
CA PRO A 278 11.84 -8.75 9.16
C PRO A 278 10.86 -9.78 8.57
N PRO A 279 11.17 -10.33 7.37
CA PRO A 279 10.41 -11.44 6.79
C PRO A 279 10.32 -12.63 7.75
N VAL A 280 9.14 -13.24 7.84
CA VAL A 280 8.89 -14.46 8.61
C VAL A 280 8.80 -15.64 7.65
N SER A 281 9.63 -16.66 7.86
CA SER A 281 9.53 -17.90 7.08
C SER A 281 8.21 -18.60 7.39
N SER A 282 7.44 -18.89 6.35
CA SER A 282 6.15 -19.57 6.43
C SER A 282 5.93 -20.32 5.13
N GLU A 283 5.23 -21.45 5.18
CA GLU A 283 4.78 -22.17 3.98
C GLU A 283 3.78 -21.36 3.13
N GLY A 284 3.37 -20.18 3.60
CA GLY A 284 2.41 -19.30 2.95
C GLY A 284 1.02 -19.43 3.55
N PRO A 285 0.05 -18.61 3.10
CA PRO A 285 -1.33 -18.79 3.50
C PRO A 285 -1.86 -20.05 2.83
N HIS A 286 -2.55 -20.86 3.61
CA HIS A 286 -3.34 -21.98 3.16
C HIS A 286 -4.81 -21.61 3.28
N PHE A 287 -5.67 -22.29 2.54
CA PHE A 287 -7.09 -22.31 2.84
C PHE A 287 -7.37 -23.63 3.58
N PRO A 288 -7.21 -23.68 4.91
CA PRO A 288 -7.27 -24.92 5.64
C PRO A 288 -8.68 -25.53 5.55
N PRO A 289 -8.83 -26.88 5.57
CA PRO A 289 -10.14 -27.53 5.64
C PRO A 289 -11.00 -27.01 6.79
N GLU A 290 -10.38 -26.59 7.88
CA GLU A 290 -11.01 -25.94 9.04
C GLU A 290 -11.68 -24.62 8.66
N ALA A 291 -11.08 -23.80 7.79
CA ALA A 291 -11.69 -22.58 7.30
C ALA A 291 -12.92 -22.84 6.43
N ALA A 292 -12.88 -23.89 5.59
CA ALA A 292 -14.02 -24.31 4.79
C ALA A 292 -15.18 -24.77 5.69
N LYS A 293 -14.89 -25.60 6.70
CA LYS A 293 -15.86 -26.04 7.71
C LYS A 293 -16.44 -24.86 8.52
N ALA A 294 -15.60 -23.95 9.00
CA ALA A 294 -16.03 -22.77 9.75
C ALA A 294 -16.93 -21.87 8.89
N LYS A 295 -16.62 -21.73 7.59
CA LYS A 295 -17.45 -21.00 6.64
C LYS A 295 -18.81 -21.66 6.42
N GLU A 296 -18.84 -22.97 6.16
CA GLU A 296 -20.09 -23.72 6.03
C GLU A 296 -20.94 -23.62 7.30
N ALA A 297 -20.32 -23.72 8.48
CA ALA A 297 -21.00 -23.56 9.76
C ALA A 297 -21.57 -22.15 9.94
N ALA A 298 -20.83 -21.10 9.54
CA ALA A 298 -21.30 -19.73 9.59
C ALA A 298 -22.45 -19.45 8.60
N GLN A 299 -22.49 -20.15 7.46
CA GLN A 299 -23.57 -20.04 6.48
C GLN A 299 -24.83 -20.82 6.89
N ASN A 300 -24.67 -22.03 7.42
CA ASN A 300 -25.76 -22.92 7.80
C ASN A 300 -26.44 -22.51 9.12
N ALA A 301 -25.64 -22.05 10.09
CA ALA A 301 -26.12 -21.62 11.40
C ALA A 301 -25.35 -20.36 11.84
N PRO A 302 -25.73 -19.17 11.32
CA PRO A 302 -25.04 -17.92 11.63
C PRO A 302 -25.16 -17.60 13.12
N ASN A 303 -24.07 -17.83 13.85
CA ASN A 303 -23.91 -17.41 15.22
C ASN A 303 -22.58 -16.63 15.34
N VAL A 304 -22.48 -15.80 16.38
CA VAL A 304 -21.33 -14.92 16.59
C VAL A 304 -20.01 -15.71 16.65
N GLN A 305 -20.02 -16.90 17.25
CA GLN A 305 -18.83 -17.71 17.46
C GLN A 305 -18.28 -18.24 16.13
N ASN A 306 -19.12 -18.85 15.30
CA ASN A 306 -18.72 -19.44 14.02
C ASN A 306 -18.19 -18.37 13.05
N THR A 307 -18.84 -17.19 13.02
CA THR A 307 -18.37 -16.06 12.19
C THR A 307 -17.03 -15.53 12.67
N LEU A 308 -16.82 -15.41 13.98
CA LEU A 308 -15.53 -14.98 14.54
C LEU A 308 -14.42 -15.99 14.25
N GLU A 309 -14.69 -17.28 14.43
CA GLU A 309 -13.73 -18.36 14.15
C GLU A 309 -13.29 -18.36 12.68
N TYR A 310 -14.23 -18.24 11.74
CA TYR A 310 -13.88 -18.11 10.32
C TYR A 310 -12.97 -16.90 10.06
N HIS A 311 -13.31 -15.73 10.61
CA HIS A 311 -12.49 -14.53 10.46
C HIS A 311 -11.11 -14.66 11.12
N ASP A 312 -11.02 -15.29 12.29
CA ASP A 312 -9.75 -15.51 12.98
C ASP A 312 -8.82 -16.40 12.14
N ILE A 313 -9.34 -17.50 11.57
CA ILE A 313 -8.55 -18.38 10.68
C ILE A 313 -8.10 -17.63 9.43
N MET A 314 -9.00 -16.88 8.77
CA MET A 314 -8.64 -16.14 7.56
C MET A 314 -7.64 -15.03 7.82
N GLU A 315 -7.79 -14.30 8.92
CA GLU A 315 -6.82 -13.28 9.31
C GLU A 315 -5.45 -13.88 9.61
N GLU A 316 -5.38 -14.99 10.34
CA GLU A 316 -4.12 -15.67 10.62
C GLU A 316 -3.41 -16.11 9.34
N GLU A 317 -4.12 -16.74 8.41
CA GLU A 317 -3.53 -17.15 7.14
C GLU A 317 -3.07 -15.95 6.31
N MET A 318 -3.87 -14.89 6.21
CA MET A 318 -3.46 -13.64 5.53
C MET A 318 -2.22 -12.99 6.18
N ILE A 319 -2.14 -12.98 7.52
CA ILE A 319 -0.98 -12.49 8.26
C ILE A 319 0.25 -13.33 7.91
N ARG A 320 0.15 -14.66 7.96
CA ARG A 320 1.25 -15.58 7.60
C ARG A 320 1.75 -15.35 6.19
N GLY A 321 0.87 -15.10 5.23
CA GLY A 321 1.24 -14.80 3.85
C GLY A 321 1.91 -13.45 3.68
N LEU A 322 1.30 -12.38 4.20
CA LEU A 322 1.84 -11.03 4.06
C LEU A 322 3.14 -10.82 4.85
N GLN A 323 3.31 -11.50 5.99
CA GLN A 323 4.54 -11.44 6.80
C GLN A 323 5.70 -12.26 6.21
N GLN A 324 5.50 -13.01 5.11
CA GLN A 324 6.63 -13.57 4.33
C GLN A 324 7.55 -12.49 3.78
N LEU A 325 7.11 -11.22 3.79
CA LEU A 325 7.89 -10.07 3.40
C LEU A 325 8.19 -9.21 4.64
N GLY A 326 9.33 -8.51 4.62
CA GLY A 326 9.66 -7.53 5.65
C GLY A 326 8.85 -6.24 5.47
N TRP A 327 8.42 -5.63 6.57
CA TRP A 327 7.60 -4.43 6.62
C TRP A 327 8.14 -3.42 7.62
N LYS A 328 8.22 -2.15 7.22
CA LYS A 328 8.33 -1.04 8.17
C LYS A 328 6.91 -0.66 8.63
N LYS A 329 6.62 -0.85 9.91
CA LYS A 329 5.33 -0.54 10.53
C LYS A 329 5.43 0.78 11.27
N VAL A 330 4.56 1.71 10.93
CA VAL A 330 4.48 3.04 11.54
C VAL A 330 3.13 3.17 12.22
N ASP A 331 3.16 3.34 13.53
CA ASP A 331 1.95 3.52 14.32
C ASP A 331 1.67 5.02 14.50
N VAL A 332 0.43 5.40 14.22
CA VAL A 332 -0.06 6.79 14.21
C VAL A 332 -1.14 6.95 15.26
N SER A 333 -1.05 8.02 16.05
CA SER A 333 -2.03 8.34 17.08
C SER A 333 -2.39 9.82 17.07
N PHE A 334 -3.68 10.11 16.87
CA PHE A 334 -4.23 11.47 16.91
C PHE A 334 -4.82 11.83 18.27
N HIS A 335 -4.42 11.14 19.34
CA HIS A 335 -4.94 11.36 20.70
C HIS A 335 -4.80 12.82 21.20
N SER A 336 -3.82 13.56 20.68
CA SER A 336 -3.57 14.98 21.00
C SER A 336 -4.14 15.96 19.97
N ALA A 337 -4.91 15.48 18.98
CA ALA A 337 -5.64 16.31 18.02
C ALA A 337 -6.95 16.80 18.62
N PHE A 338 -7.42 17.96 18.14
CA PHE A 338 -8.68 18.55 18.61
C PHE A 338 -9.90 17.68 18.29
N TRP A 339 -9.90 16.99 17.14
CA TRP A 339 -10.93 16.02 16.75
C TRP A 339 -10.29 14.66 16.41
N PRO A 340 -10.01 13.81 17.41
CA PRO A 340 -9.31 12.54 17.19
C PRO A 340 -10.12 11.54 16.35
N PHE A 341 -11.46 11.61 16.35
CA PHE A 341 -12.37 10.73 15.62
C PHE A 341 -12.26 10.82 14.09
N PHE A 342 -11.51 11.79 13.56
CA PHE A 342 -11.17 11.87 12.13
C PHE A 342 -9.85 11.17 11.77
N ALA A 343 -9.29 10.32 12.64
CA ALA A 343 -8.01 9.63 12.42
C ALA A 343 -7.85 9.03 11.01
N HIS A 344 -8.91 8.42 10.47
CA HIS A 344 -8.91 7.82 9.13
C HIS A 344 -8.60 8.82 8.00
N ASN A 345 -9.09 10.06 8.13
CA ASN A 345 -8.87 11.12 7.14
C ASN A 345 -7.71 12.04 7.53
N ASN A 346 -7.42 12.16 8.83
CA ASN A 346 -6.24 12.85 9.33
C ASN A 346 -4.97 12.22 8.76
N ILE A 347 -4.85 10.89 8.72
CA ILE A 347 -3.60 10.22 8.30
C ILE A 347 -3.07 10.64 6.91
N HIS A 348 -3.93 11.14 6.02
CA HIS A 348 -3.53 11.69 4.71
C HIS A 348 -3.98 13.16 4.48
N VAL A 349 -4.50 13.84 5.51
CA VAL A 349 -4.99 15.24 5.41
C VAL A 349 -5.99 15.43 4.27
N LYS A 350 -7.10 14.69 4.29
CA LYS A 350 -8.13 14.76 3.24
C LYS A 350 -8.64 16.17 2.94
N ASN A 351 -8.71 17.01 3.97
CA ASN A 351 -9.14 18.40 3.88
C ASN A 351 -8.33 19.20 4.87
N GLU A 352 -7.60 20.20 4.39
CA GLU A 352 -6.66 21.00 5.20
C GLU A 352 -7.32 21.66 6.41
N TRP A 353 -8.58 22.07 6.31
CA TRP A 353 -9.26 22.77 7.39
C TRP A 353 -9.59 21.86 8.57
N PHE A 354 -9.95 20.61 8.29
CA PHE A 354 -10.42 19.66 9.31
C PHE A 354 -9.36 18.64 9.72
N HIS A 355 -8.41 18.35 8.83
CA HIS A 355 -7.53 17.19 8.94
C HIS A 355 -6.04 17.55 9.04
N ASN A 356 -5.70 18.83 9.27
CA ASN A 356 -4.32 19.31 9.39
C ASN A 356 -3.50 18.63 10.50
N ALA A 357 -4.15 17.97 11.47
CA ALA A 357 -3.44 17.15 12.44
C ALA A 357 -2.53 16.10 11.75
N GLY A 358 -2.91 15.65 10.56
CA GLY A 358 -2.12 14.73 9.74
C GLY A 358 -0.84 15.26 9.12
N ALA A 359 -0.60 16.57 9.13
CA ALA A 359 0.54 17.17 8.42
C ALA A 359 1.89 16.51 8.78
N GLY A 360 2.09 16.20 10.06
CA GLY A 360 3.29 15.51 10.53
C GLY A 360 3.43 14.08 9.99
N VAL A 361 2.32 13.38 9.76
CA VAL A 361 2.34 12.03 9.16
C VAL A 361 2.74 12.14 7.68
N VAL A 362 2.16 13.09 6.94
CA VAL A 362 2.51 13.33 5.52
C VAL A 362 3.99 13.74 5.38
N ALA A 363 4.49 14.58 6.29
CA ALA A 363 5.90 14.92 6.38
C ALA A 363 6.78 13.67 6.58
N HIS A 364 6.41 12.80 7.52
CA HIS A 364 7.15 11.55 7.78
C HIS A 364 7.13 10.61 6.56
N VAL A 365 6.02 10.56 5.82
CA VAL A 365 5.92 9.81 4.54
C VAL A 365 6.91 10.36 3.52
N ALA A 366 6.92 11.67 3.30
CA ALA A 366 7.82 12.32 2.36
C ALA A 366 9.30 12.10 2.73
N ASP A 367 9.63 12.23 4.01
CA ASP A 367 10.99 12.05 4.51
C ASP A 367 11.42 10.57 4.41
N SER A 368 10.48 9.62 4.61
CA SER A 368 10.72 8.19 4.36
C SER A 368 11.00 7.90 2.88
N ILE A 369 10.26 8.50 1.94
CA ILE A 369 10.49 8.35 0.49
C ILE A 369 11.87 8.89 0.12
N ASN A 370 12.21 10.10 0.60
CA ASN A 370 13.51 10.73 0.35
C ASN A 370 14.69 9.92 0.91
N GLN A 371 14.54 9.32 2.09
CA GLN A 371 15.56 8.45 2.67
C GLN A 371 15.83 7.23 1.78
N GLN A 372 14.79 6.61 1.23
CA GLN A 372 14.94 5.48 0.33
C GLN A 372 15.61 5.89 -0.98
N GLU A 373 15.25 7.04 -1.56
CA GLU A 373 15.92 7.52 -2.77
C GLU A 373 17.42 7.77 -2.58
N LYS A 374 17.81 8.39 -1.46
CA LYS A 374 19.23 8.65 -1.17
C LYS A 374 20.06 7.37 -1.01
N GLN A 375 19.45 6.28 -0.56
CA GLN A 375 20.12 4.98 -0.49
C GLN A 375 20.33 4.33 -1.86
N LEU A 376 19.62 4.80 -2.90
CA LEU A 376 19.70 4.28 -4.26
C LEU A 376 20.65 5.08 -5.15
N ASP A 377 20.94 6.32 -4.81
CA ASP A 377 21.91 7.11 -5.55
C ASP A 377 23.33 6.60 -5.23
N PRO A 378 24.21 6.41 -6.22
CA PRO A 378 25.58 6.00 -5.97
C PRO A 378 26.29 7.03 -5.08
N PRO A 379 27.19 6.60 -4.17
CA PRO A 379 27.90 7.52 -3.30
C PRO A 379 28.63 8.55 -4.15
N THR A 380 28.33 9.83 -3.90
CA THR A 380 28.99 10.94 -4.58
C THR A 380 30.44 10.98 -4.08
N TYR A 381 31.37 10.35 -4.80
CA TYR A 381 32.79 10.54 -4.57
C TYR A 381 33.10 12.00 -4.89
N ILE A 382 33.24 12.82 -3.84
CA ILE A 382 33.87 14.13 -3.98
C ILE A 382 35.33 13.83 -4.33
N ALA A 383 35.65 13.92 -5.62
CA ALA A 383 37.03 14.02 -6.05
C ALA A 383 37.58 15.31 -5.45
N ALA A 384 38.34 15.19 -4.36
CA ALA A 384 39.20 16.26 -3.90
C ALA A 384 40.22 16.51 -5.02
N SER A 385 40.02 17.57 -5.79
CA SER A 385 41.06 18.11 -6.65
C SER A 385 42.19 18.60 -5.73
N LEU A 386 43.29 17.85 -5.71
CA LEU A 386 44.57 18.28 -5.17
C LEU A 386 45.20 19.34 -6.08
#